data_AF-A0A838TFT6-F1
#
_entry.id   AF-A0A838TFT6-F1
#
_cell.length_a   1.000
_cell.length_b   1.000
_cell.length_c   1.000
_cell.angle_alpha   90.00
_cell.angle_beta   90.00
_cell.angle_gamma   90.00
#
_symmetry.space_group_name_H-M   'P 1'
#
loop_
_entity.id
_entity.type
_entity.pdbx_description
1 polymer ?
#
loop_
_entity_poly.entity_id
_entity_poly.type
_entity_poly.pdbx_seq_one_letter_code
_entity_poly.pdbx_strand_id
1 'polypeptide(L)'
;PDVDSAFVRLTPRAPNELPDHDRELLLSLVRRGFSQRRKQLGKLLKEEVADWPRAAREIGASVTARAEELSLEQWIALSNFVRPPPSRSEGTDLSEPFAVVDEMDRVTGSAARSEVHGNNLRHRAVHIFLFNPAGELLLQKRSRWKDGHPGLWDSSAAGHVGAGEEYDATAARELIEELGVTTKLTRIGQLPASEQTGQEFIWLYRGEHAGPFQPARAEIDALQFFAPATIAQWLKERPGDFAPGFLECWRLSRSGDKTA
;
A
#
# COMPACT_ATOMS: atom_id res chain seq x y z
N PRO A 1 4.20 2.09 -48.92
CA PRO A 1 5.23 3.03 -48.44
C PRO A 1 6.25 2.27 -47.59
N ASP A 2 7.46 2.08 -48.14
CA ASP A 2 8.56 1.41 -47.47
C ASP A 2 9.12 2.33 -46.38
N VAL A 3 8.89 1.97 -45.12
CA VAL A 3 9.46 2.65 -43.95
C VAL A 3 10.47 1.68 -43.34
N ASP A 4 11.76 1.92 -43.57
CA ASP A 4 12.86 1.03 -43.13
C ASP A 4 13.12 1.08 -41.62
N SER A 5 12.64 2.11 -40.91
CA SER A 5 12.67 2.15 -39.44
C SER A 5 11.71 3.19 -38.87
N ALA A 6 11.23 2.94 -37.65
CA ALA A 6 10.39 3.86 -36.89
C ALA A 6 11.01 4.13 -35.52
N PHE A 7 11.09 5.40 -35.12
CA PHE A 7 11.48 5.80 -33.78
C PHE A 7 10.22 6.03 -32.94
N VAL A 8 10.05 5.25 -31.87
CA VAL A 8 8.93 5.41 -30.93
C VAL A 8 9.47 5.95 -29.62
N ARG A 9 9.11 7.20 -29.29
CA ARG A 9 9.37 7.79 -27.97
C ARG A 9 8.17 7.53 -27.07
N LEU A 10 8.38 6.78 -25.99
CA LEU A 10 7.39 6.58 -24.95
C LEU A 10 7.66 7.55 -23.80
N THR A 11 6.70 8.42 -23.51
CA THR A 11 6.73 9.30 -22.34
C THR A 11 5.73 8.77 -21.31
N PRO A 12 6.16 8.45 -20.07
CA PRO A 12 5.23 8.08 -19.01
C PRO A 12 4.24 9.22 -18.73
N ARG A 13 2.95 8.89 -18.62
CA ARG A 13 1.93 9.84 -18.13
C ARG A 13 2.15 10.12 -16.65
N ALA A 14 1.70 11.29 -16.19
CA ALA A 14 1.68 11.57 -14.76
C ALA A 14 0.71 10.59 -14.04
N PRO A 15 1.04 10.11 -12.83
CA PRO A 15 0.24 9.09 -12.14
C PRO A 15 -1.23 9.49 -11.87
N ASN A 16 -1.51 10.78 -11.83
CA ASN A 16 -2.81 11.39 -11.54
C ASN A 16 -3.63 11.76 -12.79
N GLU A 17 -3.13 11.49 -14.01
CA GLU A 17 -3.88 11.75 -15.25
C GLU A 17 -4.98 10.73 -15.54
N LEU A 18 -4.87 9.53 -14.96
CA LEU A 18 -5.77 8.41 -15.24
C LEU A 18 -6.78 8.25 -14.10
N PRO A 19 -8.03 7.85 -14.40
CA PRO A 19 -8.98 7.45 -13.36
C PRO A 19 -8.38 6.36 -12.48
N ASP A 20 -8.74 6.34 -11.21
CA ASP A 20 -8.18 5.36 -10.28
C ASP A 20 -8.52 3.92 -10.67
N HIS A 21 -7.53 3.04 -10.55
CA HIS A 21 -7.63 1.66 -10.99
C HIS A 21 -6.58 0.75 -10.34
N ASP A 22 -6.87 -0.54 -10.36
CA ASP A 22 -5.93 -1.60 -10.02
C ASP A 22 -4.97 -1.85 -11.19
N ARG A 23 -3.70 -1.45 -11.03
CA ARG A 23 -2.71 -1.53 -12.11
C ARG A 23 -2.41 -2.96 -12.52
N GLU A 24 -2.35 -3.90 -11.57
CA GLU A 24 -2.05 -5.30 -11.89
C GLU A 24 -3.19 -5.95 -12.64
N LEU A 25 -4.43 -5.73 -12.18
CA LEU A 25 -5.62 -6.22 -12.87
C LEU A 25 -5.74 -5.60 -14.26
N LEU A 26 -5.56 -4.29 -14.40
CA LEU A 26 -5.57 -3.60 -15.69
C LEU A 26 -4.57 -4.25 -16.67
N LEU A 27 -3.32 -4.44 -16.24
CA LEU A 27 -2.29 -5.05 -17.09
C LEU A 27 -2.63 -6.51 -17.42
N SER A 28 -3.20 -7.26 -16.48
CA SER A 28 -3.65 -8.64 -16.71
C SER A 28 -4.76 -8.70 -17.78
N LEU A 29 -5.79 -7.86 -17.65
CA LEU A 29 -6.90 -7.78 -18.59
C LEU A 29 -6.44 -7.34 -19.98
N VAL A 30 -5.58 -6.32 -20.07
CA VAL A 30 -5.00 -5.86 -21.34
C VAL A 30 -4.19 -6.98 -22.00
N ARG A 31 -3.29 -7.64 -21.26
CA ARG A 31 -2.50 -8.78 -21.78
C ARG A 31 -3.39 -9.89 -22.31
N ARG A 32 -4.46 -10.24 -21.58
CA ARG A 32 -5.41 -11.27 -22.00
C ARG A 32 -6.22 -10.82 -23.22
N GLY A 33 -6.63 -9.56 -23.29
CA GLY A 33 -7.33 -8.98 -24.43
C GLY A 33 -6.51 -9.05 -25.72
N PHE A 34 -5.20 -8.79 -25.64
CA PHE A 34 -4.29 -8.86 -26.79
C PHE A 34 -3.70 -10.25 -27.05
N SER A 35 -4.12 -11.29 -26.30
CA SER A 35 -3.58 -12.66 -26.44
C SER A 35 -3.91 -13.34 -27.76
N GLN A 36 -5.02 -12.95 -28.42
CA GLN A 36 -5.43 -13.49 -29.72
C GLN A 36 -5.91 -12.39 -30.65
N ARG A 37 -5.25 -12.26 -31.81
CA ARG A 37 -5.55 -11.24 -32.81
C ARG A 37 -6.99 -11.36 -33.32
N ARG A 38 -7.73 -10.24 -33.36
CA ARG A 38 -9.12 -10.12 -33.86
C ARG A 38 -10.18 -10.92 -33.10
N LYS A 39 -9.86 -11.50 -31.95
CA LYS A 39 -10.85 -12.21 -31.13
C LYS A 39 -11.67 -11.19 -30.32
N GLN A 40 -12.97 -11.44 -30.19
CA GLN A 40 -13.86 -10.59 -29.38
C GLN A 40 -13.52 -10.71 -27.89
N LEU A 41 -13.52 -9.59 -27.18
CA LEU A 41 -13.15 -9.52 -25.76
C LEU A 41 -14.04 -10.40 -24.87
N GLY A 42 -15.35 -10.45 -25.13
CA GLY A 42 -16.25 -11.32 -24.37
C GLY A 42 -15.93 -12.82 -24.48
N LYS A 43 -15.13 -13.25 -25.46
CA LYS A 43 -14.61 -14.62 -25.52
C LYS A 43 -13.27 -14.78 -24.80
N LEU A 44 -12.42 -13.76 -24.84
CA LEU A 44 -11.10 -13.79 -24.22
C LEU A 44 -11.14 -13.59 -22.70
N LEU A 45 -12.02 -12.70 -22.24
CA LEU A 45 -12.13 -12.28 -20.84
C LEU A 45 -13.28 -12.98 -20.10
N LYS A 46 -13.78 -14.11 -20.62
CA LYS A 46 -14.96 -14.81 -20.06
C LYS A 46 -14.80 -15.23 -18.59
N GLU A 47 -13.56 -15.44 -18.15
CA GLU A 47 -13.23 -15.89 -16.79
C GLU A 47 -13.24 -14.72 -15.81
N GLU A 48 -12.73 -13.57 -16.24
CA GLU A 48 -12.69 -12.34 -15.44
C GLU A 48 -14.00 -11.55 -15.50
N VAL A 49 -14.70 -11.62 -16.63
CA VAL A 49 -15.91 -10.83 -16.96
C VAL A 49 -17.01 -11.79 -17.38
N ALA A 50 -17.70 -12.38 -16.40
CA ALA A 50 -18.76 -13.36 -16.64
C ALA A 50 -19.93 -12.79 -17.48
N ASP A 51 -20.34 -11.54 -17.21
CA ASP A 51 -21.39 -10.83 -17.95
C ASP A 51 -20.79 -9.73 -18.85
N TRP A 52 -20.13 -10.17 -19.93
CA TRP A 52 -19.56 -9.25 -20.92
C TRP A 52 -20.57 -8.27 -21.53
N PRO A 53 -21.81 -8.67 -21.91
CA PRO A 53 -22.79 -7.73 -22.44
C PRO A 53 -23.11 -6.58 -21.49
N ARG A 54 -23.18 -6.85 -20.18
CA ARG A 54 -23.33 -5.79 -19.18
C ARG A 54 -22.09 -4.92 -19.08
N ALA A 55 -20.91 -5.52 -18.95
CA ALA A 55 -19.64 -4.80 -18.85
C ALA A 55 -19.43 -3.87 -20.05
N ALA A 56 -19.65 -4.36 -21.27
CA ALA A 56 -19.51 -3.59 -22.51
C ALA A 56 -20.42 -2.35 -22.51
N ARG A 57 -21.68 -2.48 -22.07
CA ARG A 57 -22.58 -1.32 -21.94
C ARG A 57 -22.09 -0.30 -20.91
N GLU A 58 -21.66 -0.77 -19.75
CA GLU A 58 -21.20 0.12 -18.67
C GLU A 58 -19.93 0.89 -19.04
N ILE A 59 -18.99 0.28 -19.78
CA ILE A 59 -17.77 0.95 -20.25
C ILE A 59 -17.93 1.70 -21.58
N GLY A 60 -19.14 1.72 -22.15
CA GLY A 60 -19.41 2.36 -23.44
C GLY A 60 -18.73 1.69 -24.65
N ALA A 61 -18.51 0.37 -24.60
CA ALA A 61 -17.95 -0.42 -25.70
C ALA A 61 -19.02 -1.26 -26.42
N SER A 62 -18.71 -1.70 -27.65
CA SER A 62 -19.54 -2.68 -28.35
C SER A 62 -19.50 -4.05 -27.66
N VAL A 63 -20.62 -4.78 -27.63
CA VAL A 63 -20.65 -6.18 -27.16
C VAL A 63 -19.78 -7.11 -28.00
N THR A 64 -19.46 -6.71 -29.23
CA THR A 64 -18.56 -7.43 -30.14
C THR A 64 -17.13 -6.87 -30.13
N ALA A 65 -16.82 -5.94 -29.22
CA ALA A 65 -15.56 -5.22 -29.24
C ALA A 65 -14.33 -6.14 -29.16
N ARG A 66 -13.27 -5.70 -29.83
CA ARG A 66 -11.93 -6.31 -29.78
C ARG A 66 -10.99 -5.45 -28.95
N ALA A 67 -9.84 -6.01 -28.57
CA ALA A 67 -8.90 -5.34 -27.69
C ALA A 67 -8.37 -4.01 -28.26
N GLU A 68 -8.10 -3.97 -29.57
CA GLU A 68 -7.65 -2.79 -30.29
C GLU A 68 -8.72 -1.68 -30.44
N GLU A 69 -9.97 -1.98 -30.11
CA GLU A 69 -11.11 -1.04 -30.24
C GLU A 69 -11.42 -0.31 -28.92
N LEU A 70 -10.84 -0.75 -27.80
CA LEU A 70 -10.99 -0.09 -26.50
C LEU A 70 -9.94 1.01 -26.31
N SER A 71 -10.37 2.18 -25.85
CA SER A 71 -9.46 3.21 -25.34
C SER A 71 -8.83 2.81 -24.00
N LEU A 72 -7.80 3.51 -23.56
CA LEU A 72 -7.19 3.29 -22.26
C LEU A 72 -8.20 3.52 -21.11
N GLU A 73 -9.03 4.54 -21.21
CA GLU A 73 -10.08 4.85 -20.25
C GLU A 73 -11.13 3.75 -20.18
N GLN A 74 -11.45 3.12 -21.32
CA GLN A 74 -12.37 1.97 -21.36
C GLN A 74 -11.73 0.71 -20.76
N TRP A 75 -10.43 0.50 -20.96
CA TRP A 75 -9.69 -0.56 -20.27
C TRP A 75 -9.67 -0.36 -18.76
N ILE A 76 -9.47 0.88 -18.30
CA ILE A 76 -9.55 1.26 -16.90
C ILE A 76 -10.96 1.03 -16.35
N ALA A 77 -11.99 1.49 -17.06
CA ALA A 77 -13.39 1.29 -16.68
C ALA A 77 -13.73 -0.20 -16.59
N LEU A 78 -13.23 -1.03 -17.51
CA LEU A 78 -13.41 -2.48 -17.47
C LEU A 78 -12.71 -3.12 -16.26
N SER A 79 -11.49 -2.68 -15.95
CA SER A 79 -10.80 -3.12 -14.74
C SER A 79 -11.61 -2.79 -13.49
N ASN A 80 -12.17 -1.58 -13.42
CA ASN A 80 -12.98 -1.12 -12.30
C ASN A 80 -14.34 -1.84 -12.22
N PHE A 81 -14.91 -2.24 -13.37
CA PHE A 81 -16.10 -3.09 -13.42
C PHE A 81 -15.83 -4.48 -12.80
N VAL A 82 -14.70 -5.09 -13.15
CA VAL A 82 -14.29 -6.40 -12.61
C VAL A 82 -13.99 -6.31 -11.13
N ARG A 83 -13.26 -5.26 -10.73
CA ARG A 83 -12.88 -5.03 -9.35
C ARG A 83 -12.83 -3.52 -9.10
N PRO A 84 -13.83 -2.96 -8.40
CA PRO A 84 -13.84 -1.56 -8.07
C PRO A 84 -12.54 -1.15 -7.35
N PRO A 85 -12.01 0.06 -7.65
CA PRO A 85 -10.92 0.61 -6.88
C PRO A 85 -11.41 0.87 -5.45
N PRO A 86 -10.52 0.75 -4.45
CA PRO A 86 -10.86 1.16 -3.10
C PRO A 86 -11.24 2.64 -3.08
N SER A 87 -12.11 3.01 -2.15
CA SER A 87 -12.43 4.41 -1.87
C SER A 87 -11.49 4.97 -0.79
N ARG A 88 -11.33 6.30 -0.74
CA ARG A 88 -10.59 6.96 0.36
C ARG A 88 -11.16 6.61 1.74
N SER A 89 -12.48 6.47 1.85
CA SER A 89 -13.15 6.06 3.09
C SER A 89 -12.81 4.63 3.54
N GLU A 90 -12.39 3.76 2.61
CA GLU A 90 -11.94 2.41 2.95
C GLU A 90 -10.46 2.38 3.35
N GLY A 91 -9.65 3.36 2.94
CA GLY A 91 -8.22 3.44 3.28
C GLY A 91 -7.92 4.32 4.50
N THR A 92 -8.91 5.05 5.02
CA THR A 92 -8.78 5.89 6.21
C THR A 92 -10.15 6.19 6.81
N ASP A 93 -10.41 5.72 8.03
CA ASP A 93 -11.54 6.16 8.85
C ASP A 93 -11.14 7.38 9.70
N LEU A 94 -11.67 8.55 9.37
CA LEU A 94 -11.38 9.80 10.07
C LEU A 94 -12.03 9.90 11.46
N SER A 95 -12.99 9.01 11.74
CA SER A 95 -13.70 8.92 13.02
C SER A 95 -13.11 7.86 13.96
N GLU A 96 -12.13 7.09 13.48
CA GLU A 96 -11.45 6.06 14.27
C GLU A 96 -10.87 6.66 15.56
N PRO A 97 -11.22 6.12 16.74
CA PRO A 97 -10.78 6.68 18.01
C PRO A 97 -9.37 6.21 18.36
N PHE A 98 -8.43 7.15 18.47
CA PHE A 98 -7.06 6.88 18.91
C PHE A 98 -6.87 7.18 20.39
N ALA A 99 -5.92 6.48 21.01
CA ALA A 99 -5.44 6.83 22.35
C ALA A 99 -4.62 8.13 22.30
N VAL A 100 -5.07 9.15 23.05
CA VAL A 100 -4.32 10.40 23.27
C VAL A 100 -3.48 10.27 24.52
N VAL A 101 -2.21 10.69 24.45
CA VAL A 101 -1.23 10.50 25.52
C VAL A 101 -0.51 11.78 25.92
N ASP A 102 0.08 11.78 27.12
CA ASP A 102 0.98 12.83 27.59
C ASP A 102 2.44 12.64 27.11
N GLU A 103 3.35 13.50 27.56
CA GLU A 103 4.80 13.43 27.29
C GLU A 103 5.47 12.14 27.76
N MET A 104 4.83 11.38 28.65
CA MET A 104 5.37 10.16 29.27
C MET A 104 4.69 8.90 28.74
N ASP A 105 4.01 8.99 27.59
CA ASP A 105 3.23 7.91 27.00
C ASP A 105 2.15 7.36 27.94
N ARG A 106 1.49 8.23 28.73
CA ARG A 106 0.34 7.84 29.55
C ARG A 106 -0.94 8.28 28.88
N VAL A 107 -1.90 7.36 28.76
CA VAL A 107 -3.21 7.67 28.17
C VAL A 107 -3.92 8.71 29.02
N THR A 108 -4.27 9.83 28.39
CA THR A 108 -5.03 10.94 29.00
C THR A 108 -6.46 11.00 28.48
N GLY A 109 -6.75 10.33 27.36
CA GLY A 109 -8.08 10.23 26.78
C GLY A 109 -8.06 9.57 25.41
N SER A 110 -9.08 9.84 24.62
CA SER A 110 -9.18 9.42 23.21
C SER A 110 -9.79 10.52 22.37
N ALA A 111 -9.40 10.59 21.11
CA ALA A 111 -9.97 11.52 20.13
C ALA A 111 -10.04 10.86 18.76
N ALA A 112 -10.90 11.36 17.88
CA ALA A 112 -10.99 10.88 16.51
C ALA A 112 -9.67 11.14 15.77
N ARG A 113 -9.29 10.25 14.84
CA ARG A 113 -8.11 10.39 13.97
C ARG A 113 -7.98 11.80 13.39
N SER A 114 -9.08 12.35 12.89
CA SER A 114 -9.11 13.71 12.33
C SER A 114 -8.77 14.80 13.35
N GLU A 115 -9.18 14.66 14.61
CA GLU A 115 -8.86 15.59 15.69
C GLU A 115 -7.42 15.42 16.17
N VAL A 116 -6.93 14.17 16.27
CA VAL A 116 -5.55 13.86 16.66
C VAL A 116 -4.57 14.47 15.66
N HIS A 117 -4.73 14.18 14.37
CA HIS A 117 -3.86 14.74 13.34
C HIS A 117 -4.09 16.23 13.13
N GLY A 118 -5.34 16.70 13.20
CA GLY A 118 -5.69 18.11 13.01
C GLY A 118 -5.17 19.04 14.10
N ASN A 119 -5.05 18.56 15.33
CA ASN A 119 -4.55 19.32 16.48
C ASN A 119 -3.14 18.89 16.92
N ASN A 120 -2.48 18.01 16.15
CA ASN A 120 -1.13 17.52 16.43
C ASN A 120 -0.99 16.93 17.84
N LEU A 121 -2.01 16.17 18.28
CA LEU A 121 -2.03 15.54 19.60
C LEU A 121 -1.06 14.38 19.64
N ARG A 122 -0.39 14.20 20.78
CA ARG A 122 0.44 13.00 20.97
C ARG A 122 -0.44 11.77 21.08
N HIS A 123 -0.05 10.75 20.36
CA HIS A 123 -0.78 9.50 20.26
C HIS A 123 0.19 8.34 20.05
N ARG A 124 -0.34 7.14 19.86
CA ARG A 124 0.43 5.90 19.85
C ARG A 124 0.29 5.20 18.52
N ALA A 125 1.39 4.63 18.04
CA ALA A 125 1.43 3.83 16.83
C ALA A 125 2.35 2.61 16.99
N VAL A 126 2.22 1.68 16.06
CA VAL A 126 3.07 0.50 15.93
C VAL A 126 3.63 0.42 14.53
N HIS A 127 4.89 0.00 14.42
CA HIS A 127 5.51 -0.37 13.16
C HIS A 127 5.98 -1.82 13.24
N ILE A 128 5.77 -2.60 12.19
CA ILE A 128 6.15 -4.00 12.12
C ILE A 128 7.14 -4.21 10.97
N PHE A 129 8.29 -4.82 11.27
CA PHE A 129 9.25 -5.32 10.29
C PHE A 129 9.16 -6.85 10.19
N LEU A 130 8.70 -7.33 9.04
CA LEU A 130 8.66 -8.75 8.70
C LEU A 130 9.85 -9.11 7.82
N PHE A 131 10.60 -10.12 8.25
CA PHE A 131 11.70 -10.68 7.48
C PHE A 131 11.32 -12.03 6.87
N ASN A 132 11.80 -12.31 5.66
CA ASN A 132 11.77 -13.65 5.11
C ASN A 132 12.97 -14.49 5.61
N PRO A 133 13.00 -15.81 5.35
CA PRO A 133 14.14 -16.67 5.73
C PRO A 133 15.48 -16.28 5.11
N ALA A 134 15.49 -15.47 4.04
CA ALA A 134 16.72 -14.93 3.45
C ALA A 134 17.24 -13.66 4.17
N GLY A 135 16.54 -13.19 5.21
CA GLY A 135 16.90 -11.99 5.96
C GLY A 135 16.54 -10.69 5.24
N GLU A 136 15.70 -10.75 4.21
CA GLU A 136 15.20 -9.57 3.50
C GLU A 136 13.99 -8.98 4.24
N LEU A 137 13.90 -7.66 4.29
CA LEU A 137 12.80 -6.93 4.93
C LEU A 137 11.67 -6.71 3.92
N LEU A 138 10.44 -7.07 4.29
CA LEU A 138 9.25 -6.71 3.53
C LEU A 138 8.95 -5.22 3.72
N LEU A 139 8.86 -4.48 2.63
CA LEU A 139 8.35 -3.12 2.64
C LEU A 139 6.99 -3.08 1.94
N GLN A 140 6.10 -2.24 2.46
CA GLN A 140 4.88 -1.86 1.75
C GLN A 140 5.10 -0.55 1.00
N LYS A 141 4.47 -0.40 -0.15
CA LYS A 141 4.26 0.89 -0.78
C LYS A 141 2.86 1.37 -0.38
N ARG A 142 2.79 2.46 0.37
CA ARG A 142 1.54 3.02 0.87
C ARG A 142 0.61 3.33 -0.29
N SER A 143 -0.63 2.92 -0.16
CA SER A 143 -1.69 3.17 -1.13
C SER A 143 -1.83 4.66 -1.41
N ARG A 144 -2.21 4.99 -2.64
CA ARG A 144 -2.58 6.36 -3.03
C ARG A 144 -3.78 6.93 -2.24
N TRP A 145 -4.53 6.06 -1.57
CA TRP A 145 -5.76 6.38 -0.84
C TRP A 145 -5.52 6.80 0.61
N LYS A 146 -4.31 6.62 1.13
CA LYS A 146 -3.94 7.07 2.48
C LYS A 146 -3.97 8.60 2.59
N ASP A 147 -4.40 9.08 3.74
CA ASP A 147 -4.31 10.48 4.14
C ASP A 147 -2.85 10.94 4.33
N GLY A 148 -2.03 10.09 4.94
CA GLY A 148 -0.61 10.31 5.22
C GLY A 148 0.32 9.58 4.24
N HIS A 149 1.25 10.34 3.65
CA HIS A 149 2.39 9.84 2.86
C HIS A 149 2.03 8.84 1.72
N PRO A 150 0.99 9.11 0.89
CA PRO A 150 0.59 8.20 -0.17
C PRO A 150 1.73 7.95 -1.18
N GLY A 151 1.93 6.69 -1.56
CA GLY A 151 2.91 6.28 -2.56
C GLY A 151 4.36 6.15 -2.06
N LEU A 152 4.65 6.46 -0.79
CA LEU A 152 5.97 6.22 -0.18
C LEU A 152 6.12 4.77 0.29
N TRP A 153 7.36 4.30 0.39
CA TRP A 153 7.68 3.01 1.02
C TRP A 153 7.69 3.12 2.54
N ASP A 154 7.20 2.10 3.22
CA ASP A 154 7.02 2.07 4.67
C ASP A 154 7.31 0.67 5.25
N SER A 155 7.18 0.55 6.58
CA SER A 155 7.21 -0.71 7.32
C SER A 155 6.31 -1.77 6.72
N SER A 156 6.58 -3.05 7.01
CA SER A 156 5.79 -4.17 6.48
C SER A 156 4.29 -4.00 6.76
N ALA A 157 3.97 -3.56 7.98
CA ALA A 157 2.66 -3.04 8.37
C ALA A 157 2.88 -1.94 9.42
N ALA A 158 1.94 -1.00 9.55
CA ALA A 158 1.97 0.04 10.58
C ALA A 158 0.59 0.62 10.82
N GLY A 159 0.27 0.97 12.06
CA GLY A 159 -1.02 1.57 12.37
C GLY A 159 -1.10 2.17 13.77
N HIS A 160 -2.25 2.72 14.11
CA HIS A 160 -2.43 3.50 15.32
C HIS A 160 -3.03 2.62 16.42
N VAL A 161 -2.64 2.87 17.67
CA VAL A 161 -3.24 2.20 18.81
C VAL A 161 -4.61 2.82 19.09
N GLY A 162 -5.65 2.00 18.94
CA GLY A 162 -7.02 2.43 19.19
C GLY A 162 -7.27 2.76 20.67
N ALA A 163 -8.36 3.49 20.93
CA ALA A 163 -8.79 3.78 22.30
C ALA A 163 -9.06 2.49 23.09
N GLY A 164 -8.35 2.30 24.20
CA GLY A 164 -8.45 1.10 25.03
C GLY A 164 -7.68 -0.12 24.49
N GLU A 165 -6.90 0.05 23.42
CA GLU A 165 -6.02 -0.98 22.88
C GLU A 165 -4.59 -0.85 23.44
N GLU A 166 -3.86 -1.95 23.44
CA GLU A 166 -2.45 -2.02 23.82
C GLU A 166 -1.58 -2.29 22.60
N TYR A 167 -0.35 -1.78 22.60
CA TYR A 167 0.54 -1.86 21.44
C TYR A 167 0.72 -3.28 20.86
N ASP A 168 0.81 -4.33 21.70
CA ASP A 168 1.00 -5.70 21.21
C ASP A 168 -0.24 -6.21 20.46
N ALA A 169 -1.44 -5.85 20.94
CA ALA A 169 -2.70 -6.21 20.31
C ALA A 169 -2.88 -5.45 18.99
N THR A 170 -2.58 -4.14 19.00
CA THR A 170 -2.54 -3.31 17.79
C THR A 170 -1.61 -3.91 16.74
N ALA A 171 -0.36 -4.25 17.09
CA ALA A 171 0.59 -4.79 16.13
C ALA A 171 0.15 -6.12 15.51
N ALA A 172 -0.53 -6.98 16.28
CA ALA A 172 -1.12 -8.21 15.77
C ALA A 172 -2.34 -7.94 14.86
N ARG A 173 -3.20 -6.98 15.22
CA ARG A 173 -4.36 -6.57 14.44
C ARG A 173 -3.95 -5.99 13.08
N GLU A 174 -3.05 -5.02 13.08
CA GLU A 174 -2.58 -4.34 11.86
C GLU A 174 -1.92 -5.32 10.87
N LEU A 175 -1.19 -6.33 11.36
CA LEU A 175 -0.66 -7.39 10.49
C LEU A 175 -1.75 -8.20 9.79
N ILE A 176 -2.87 -8.45 10.45
CA ILE A 176 -3.99 -9.19 9.87
C ILE A 176 -4.76 -8.30 8.91
N GLU A 177 -5.05 -7.06 9.32
CA GLU A 177 -5.83 -6.10 8.53
C GLU A 177 -5.10 -5.70 7.25
N GLU A 178 -3.81 -5.35 7.33
CA GLU A 178 -3.06 -4.90 6.17
C GLU A 178 -2.53 -6.04 5.31
N LEU A 179 -2.02 -7.12 5.92
CA LEU A 179 -1.29 -8.17 5.18
C LEU A 179 -2.00 -9.54 5.16
N GLY A 180 -3.05 -9.74 5.95
CA GLY A 180 -3.78 -11.00 6.05
C GLY A 180 -2.97 -12.14 6.69
N VAL A 181 -2.01 -11.82 7.56
CA VAL A 181 -1.10 -12.82 8.16
C VAL A 181 -1.02 -12.71 9.68
N THR A 182 -0.65 -13.81 10.33
CA THR A 182 -0.34 -13.85 11.76
C THR A 182 1.04 -14.46 11.95
N THR A 183 1.87 -13.82 12.78
CA THR A 183 3.17 -14.36 13.18
C THR A 183 3.52 -13.88 14.58
N LYS A 184 4.51 -14.53 15.20
CA LYS A 184 5.03 -14.09 16.49
C LYS A 184 5.81 -12.79 16.31
N LEU A 185 5.44 -11.77 17.09
CA LEU A 185 6.15 -10.50 17.13
C LEU A 185 7.06 -10.40 18.36
N THR A 186 8.18 -9.71 18.19
CA THR A 186 9.09 -9.34 19.26
C THR A 186 9.28 -7.83 19.26
N ARG A 187 9.10 -7.18 20.41
CA ARG A 187 9.40 -5.75 20.58
C ARG A 187 10.90 -5.51 20.40
N ILE A 188 11.25 -4.54 19.57
CA ILE A 188 12.63 -4.10 19.34
C ILE A 188 12.95 -2.89 20.21
N GLY A 189 12.06 -1.91 20.25
CA GLY A 189 12.22 -0.69 21.04
C GLY A 189 11.11 0.32 20.78
N GLN A 190 11.12 1.40 21.55
CA GLN A 190 10.16 2.48 21.46
C GLN A 190 10.83 3.78 21.02
N LEU A 191 10.18 4.51 20.13
CA LEU A 191 10.53 5.89 19.77
C LEU A 191 9.59 6.86 20.49
N PRO A 192 10.11 7.99 21.01
CA PRO A 192 9.28 9.01 21.62
C PRO A 192 8.50 9.80 20.56
N ALA A 193 7.37 10.38 20.98
CA ALA A 193 6.64 11.36 20.17
C ALA A 193 7.50 12.58 19.83
N SER A 194 7.56 12.91 18.54
CA SER A 194 8.33 14.02 17.98
C SER A 194 7.73 14.46 16.65
N GLU A 195 8.18 15.59 16.09
CA GLU A 195 7.75 15.98 14.74
C GLU A 195 8.15 14.95 13.67
N GLN A 196 9.28 14.27 13.85
CA GLN A 196 9.77 13.25 12.91
C GLN A 196 8.90 11.99 12.93
N THR A 197 8.25 11.71 14.06
CA THR A 197 7.30 10.60 14.23
C THR A 197 5.85 11.05 14.09
N GLY A 198 5.56 12.27 13.63
CA GLY A 198 4.17 12.74 13.52
C GLY A 198 3.44 12.88 14.87
N GLN A 199 4.19 13.16 15.95
CA GLN A 199 3.73 13.14 17.35
C GLN A 199 3.36 11.74 17.89
N GLU A 200 3.84 10.68 17.24
CA GLU A 200 3.57 9.31 17.67
C GLU A 200 4.66 8.78 18.62
N PHE A 201 4.23 8.17 19.72
CA PHE A 201 5.02 7.14 20.38
C PHE A 201 4.91 5.86 19.57
N ILE A 202 6.04 5.36 19.06
CA ILE A 202 6.05 4.20 18.16
C ILE A 202 6.74 3.03 18.84
N TRP A 203 6.04 1.91 18.99
CA TRP A 203 6.70 0.62 19.24
C TRP A 203 7.06 -0.06 17.93
N LEU A 204 8.34 -0.39 17.77
CA LEU A 204 8.83 -1.19 16.65
C LEU A 204 8.82 -2.67 17.01
N TYR A 205 8.21 -3.48 16.16
CA TYR A 205 8.15 -4.93 16.25
C TYR A 205 8.93 -5.59 15.13
N ARG A 206 9.46 -6.78 15.42
CA ARG A 206 10.04 -7.69 14.42
C ARG A 206 9.27 -9.01 14.40
N GLY A 207 9.01 -9.52 13.20
CA GLY A 207 8.49 -10.86 12.96
C GLY A 207 9.15 -11.51 11.75
N GLU A 208 8.81 -12.77 11.51
CA GLU A 208 9.24 -13.52 10.33
C GLU A 208 8.02 -14.11 9.61
N HIS A 209 7.95 -13.90 8.30
CA HIS A 209 6.90 -14.43 7.43
C HIS A 209 7.33 -14.31 5.96
N ALA A 210 7.08 -15.34 5.13
CA ALA A 210 7.44 -15.34 3.70
C ALA A 210 6.23 -15.25 2.76
N GLY A 211 5.03 -15.08 3.33
CA GLY A 211 3.76 -15.13 2.62
C GLY A 211 3.10 -16.52 2.68
N PRO A 212 2.00 -16.73 1.94
CA PRO A 212 1.34 -15.76 1.06
C PRO A 212 0.78 -14.56 1.83
N PHE A 213 0.72 -13.39 1.19
CA PHE A 213 0.12 -12.18 1.74
C PHE A 213 -1.21 -11.87 1.03
N GLN A 214 -2.11 -11.20 1.73
CA GLN A 214 -3.36 -10.68 1.19
C GLN A 214 -3.44 -9.17 1.49
N PRO A 215 -2.67 -8.34 0.75
CA PRO A 215 -2.60 -6.91 1.03
C PRO A 215 -3.97 -6.24 0.92
N ALA A 216 -4.35 -5.47 1.93
CA ALA A 216 -5.50 -4.59 1.88
C ALA A 216 -5.25 -3.49 0.85
N ARG A 217 -5.94 -3.55 -0.30
CA ARG A 217 -5.71 -2.65 -1.45
C ARG A 217 -5.97 -1.17 -1.14
N ALA A 218 -6.78 -0.89 -0.11
CA ALA A 218 -7.02 0.48 0.35
C ALA A 218 -5.79 1.05 1.09
N GLU A 219 -4.97 0.17 1.67
CA GLU A 219 -3.80 0.47 2.51
C GLU A 219 -2.49 0.35 1.73
N ILE A 220 -2.38 -0.66 0.86
CA ILE A 220 -1.13 -1.08 0.21
C ILE A 220 -1.28 -1.15 -1.31
N ASP A 221 -0.42 -0.43 -2.03
CA ASP A 221 -0.29 -0.48 -3.48
C ASP A 221 0.65 -1.60 -3.95
N ALA A 222 1.69 -1.92 -3.17
CA ALA A 222 2.66 -2.96 -3.50
C ALA A 222 3.36 -3.52 -2.25
N LEU A 223 3.81 -4.77 -2.34
CA LEU A 223 4.65 -5.43 -1.33
C LEU A 223 5.91 -5.96 -1.99
N GLN A 224 7.07 -5.74 -1.37
CA GLN A 224 8.32 -6.28 -1.89
C GLN A 224 9.36 -6.50 -0.79
N PHE A 225 10.07 -7.62 -0.88
CA PHE A 225 11.23 -7.90 -0.05
C PHE A 225 12.48 -7.21 -0.60
N PHE A 226 13.25 -6.60 0.29
CA PHE A 226 14.53 -5.99 -0.03
C PHE A 226 15.61 -6.40 0.96
N ALA A 227 16.80 -6.67 0.46
CA ALA A 227 17.97 -6.87 1.30
C ALA A 227 18.25 -5.59 2.14
N PRO A 228 18.58 -5.70 3.43
CA PRO A 228 18.86 -4.55 4.28
C PRO A 228 19.94 -3.60 3.74
N ALA A 229 20.96 -4.15 3.05
CA ALA A 229 22.00 -3.35 2.40
C ALA A 229 21.44 -2.47 1.26
N THR A 230 20.48 -3.00 0.49
CA THR A 230 19.79 -2.26 -0.57
C THR A 230 18.99 -1.11 0.01
N ILE A 231 18.24 -1.35 1.10
CA ILE A 231 17.49 -0.30 1.81
C ILE A 231 18.45 0.77 2.34
N ALA A 232 19.56 0.36 2.97
CA ALA A 232 20.55 1.30 3.51
C ALA A 232 21.18 2.19 2.42
N GLN A 233 21.45 1.64 1.24
CA GLN A 233 21.93 2.43 0.11
C GLN A 233 20.83 3.37 -0.44
N TRP A 234 19.62 2.84 -0.63
CA TRP A 234 18.48 3.62 -1.13
C TRP A 234 18.18 4.82 -0.24
N LEU A 235 18.20 4.64 1.08
CA LEU A 235 18.01 5.73 2.05
C LEU A 235 19.09 6.82 1.99
N LYS A 236 20.32 6.50 1.56
CA LYS A 236 21.38 7.50 1.38
C LYS A 236 21.14 8.36 0.14
N GLU A 237 20.66 7.73 -0.93
CA GLU A 237 20.51 8.37 -2.23
C GLU A 237 19.17 9.10 -2.37
N ARG A 238 18.09 8.50 -1.85
CA ARG A 238 16.71 8.95 -2.04
C ARG A 238 15.85 8.72 -0.78
N PRO A 239 16.16 9.36 0.36
CA PRO A 239 15.40 9.19 1.60
C PRO A 239 13.93 9.61 1.47
N GLY A 240 13.61 10.53 0.56
CA GLY A 240 12.25 10.99 0.30
C GLY A 240 11.33 9.96 -0.37
N ASP A 241 11.85 8.80 -0.78
CA ASP A 241 11.01 7.69 -1.28
C ASP A 241 10.33 6.91 -0.12
N PHE A 242 10.64 7.24 1.15
CA PHE A 242 10.16 6.53 2.34
C PHE A 242 9.36 7.42 3.29
N ALA A 243 8.41 6.83 4.02
CA ALA A 243 7.65 7.51 5.05
C ALA A 243 8.54 7.93 6.24
N PRO A 244 8.30 9.10 6.88
CA PRO A 244 9.09 9.57 8.02
C PRO A 244 9.18 8.57 9.18
N GLY A 245 8.05 7.96 9.58
CA GLY A 245 8.01 6.95 10.64
C GLY A 245 8.91 5.74 10.35
N PHE A 246 8.95 5.29 9.09
CA PHE A 246 9.88 4.25 8.65
C PHE A 246 11.34 4.65 8.84
N LEU A 247 11.72 5.90 8.54
CA LEU A 247 13.11 6.37 8.69
C LEU A 247 13.58 6.26 10.15
N GLU A 248 12.74 6.67 11.10
CA GLU A 248 13.05 6.56 12.53
C GLU A 248 13.11 5.11 12.99
N CYS A 249 12.14 4.28 12.59
CA CYS A 249 12.12 2.85 12.89
C CYS A 249 13.34 2.11 12.32
N TRP A 250 13.74 2.47 11.09
CA TRP A 250 14.94 1.94 10.47
C TRP A 250 16.17 2.26 11.31
N ARG A 251 16.38 3.51 11.73
CA ARG A 251 17.50 3.90 12.60
C ARG A 251 17.49 3.14 13.93
N LEU A 252 16.33 3.03 14.58
CA LEU A 252 16.18 2.23 15.80
C LEU A 252 16.60 0.78 15.58
N SER A 253 16.12 0.15 14.50
CA SER A 253 16.43 -1.26 14.19
C SER A 253 17.91 -1.52 13.96
N ARG A 254 18.70 -0.52 13.52
CA ARG A 254 20.14 -0.64 13.28
C ARG A 254 20.96 -0.29 14.52
N SER A 255 20.37 0.39 15.49
CA SER A 255 21.05 0.79 16.72
C SER A 255 21.33 -0.40 17.64
N GLY A 256 20.52 -1.46 17.54
CA GLY A 256 20.74 -2.75 18.22
C GLY A 256 21.82 -3.65 17.62
N ASP A 257 22.28 -3.39 16.39
CA ASP A 257 23.31 -4.21 15.70
C ASP A 257 24.76 -3.83 16.08
N LYS A 258 24.96 -2.88 17.01
CA LYS A 258 26.31 -2.50 17.47
C LYS A 258 26.93 -3.45 18.51
N THR A 259 26.30 -4.59 18.77
CA THR A 259 26.78 -5.63 19.71
C THR A 259 26.75 -7.03 19.10
N ALA A 260 27.47 -7.21 18.00
CA ALA A 260 27.88 -8.54 17.49
C ALA A 260 29.31 -8.48 16.97
#